data_AF-A0A0F8YQG1-F1
#
_entry.id   AF-A0A0F8YQG1-F1
#
_cell.length_a   1.000
_cell.length_b   1.000
_cell.length_c   1.000
_cell.angle_alpha   90.00
_cell.angle_beta   90.00
_cell.angle_gamma   90.00
#
_symmetry.space_group_name_H-M   'P 1'
#
loop_
_entity.id
_entity.type
_entity.pdbx_description
1 polymer ?
#
loop_
_entity_poly.entity_id
_entity_poly.type
_entity_poly.pdbx_seq_one_letter_code
_entity_poly.pdbx_strand_id
1 'polypeptide(L)'
;MDVWISRCNKTVECSYCHEPIHLGSPMVFGKLWMRFTGNDGQPRRWVRNFRWHAKREADGACCWLVSGLDELSRRVFVETRGRKKLCIPKDQRDKRLALLRKRARILQRLKFIMFAEADQREVDEIVRLGSQLEDMKEEIANLGGVPKSWK
;
A
#
# COMPACT_ATOMS: atom_id res chain seq x y z
N MET A 1 -10.75 -10.92 -4.60
CA MET A 1 -11.59 -11.89 -3.88
C MET A 1 -13.00 -11.43 -4.14
N ASP A 2 -13.82 -12.30 -4.70
CA ASP A 2 -15.16 -11.93 -5.14
C ASP A 2 -16.15 -12.51 -4.13
N VAL A 3 -17.04 -11.68 -3.59
CA VAL A 3 -18.00 -12.07 -2.54
C VAL A 3 -19.38 -11.59 -2.94
N TRP A 4 -20.38 -12.47 -2.89
CA TRP A 4 -21.77 -12.15 -3.20
C TRP A 4 -22.73 -13.05 -2.43
N ILE A 5 -24.00 -12.66 -2.36
CA ILE A 5 -25.06 -13.47 -1.75
C ILE A 5 -25.76 -14.28 -2.83
N SER A 6 -26.03 -15.55 -2.56
CA SER A 6 -26.79 -16.44 -3.44
C SER A 6 -27.63 -17.42 -2.63
N ARG A 7 -28.57 -18.10 -3.28
CA ARG A 7 -29.28 -19.24 -2.66
C ARG A 7 -28.45 -20.50 -2.81
N CYS A 8 -28.47 -21.33 -1.78
CA CYS A 8 -27.75 -22.58 -1.74
C CYS A 8 -28.45 -23.64 -2.61
N ASN A 9 -27.78 -24.20 -3.62
CA ASN A 9 -28.38 -25.18 -4.55
C ASN A 9 -28.24 -26.64 -4.09
N LYS A 10 -27.52 -26.89 -3.00
CA LYS A 10 -27.36 -28.18 -2.33
C LYS A 10 -26.94 -27.94 -0.89
N THR A 11 -27.21 -28.83 0.05
CA THR A 11 -26.68 -28.68 1.40
C THR A 11 -25.16 -28.69 1.37
N VAL A 12 -24.53 -27.69 1.98
CA VAL A 12 -23.07 -27.51 2.01
C VAL A 12 -22.63 -27.11 3.41
N GLU A 13 -21.37 -27.33 3.72
CA GLU A 13 -20.79 -26.90 4.99
C GLU A 13 -20.36 -25.42 4.96
N CYS A 14 -20.61 -24.70 6.06
CA CYS A 14 -20.13 -23.35 6.27
C CYS A 14 -18.62 -23.35 6.54
N SER A 15 -17.88 -22.48 5.85
CA SER A 15 -16.43 -22.36 5.93
C SER A 15 -15.92 -21.72 7.23
N TYR A 16 -16.80 -21.28 8.14
CA TYR A 16 -16.44 -20.67 9.42
C TYR A 16 -16.89 -21.52 10.62
N CYS A 17 -18.19 -21.80 10.75
CA CYS A 17 -18.70 -22.57 11.89
C CYS A 17 -18.83 -24.08 11.62
N HIS A 18 -18.55 -24.55 10.40
CA HIS A 18 -18.65 -25.97 10.01
C HIS A 18 -20.05 -26.59 10.09
N GLU A 19 -21.08 -25.79 10.40
CA GLU A 19 -22.47 -26.22 10.38
C GLU A 19 -23.04 -26.23 8.95
N PRO A 20 -24.07 -27.06 8.68
CA PRO A 20 -24.69 -27.12 7.37
C PRO A 20 -25.44 -25.84 7.01
N ILE A 21 -25.37 -25.48 5.73
CA ILE A 21 -26.20 -24.49 5.05
C ILE A 21 -27.19 -25.27 4.19
N HIS A 22 -28.45 -25.31 4.61
CA HIS A 22 -29.48 -26.11 3.94
C HIS A 22 -29.81 -25.61 2.52
N LEU A 23 -30.23 -26.54 1.66
CA LEU A 23 -30.76 -26.26 0.32
C LEU A 23 -31.80 -25.13 0.35
N GLY A 24 -31.70 -24.18 -0.58
CA GLY A 24 -32.61 -23.04 -0.71
C GLY A 24 -32.32 -21.86 0.22
N SER A 25 -31.52 -22.06 1.26
CA SER A 25 -31.16 -21.01 2.23
C SER A 25 -30.25 -19.95 1.60
N PRO A 26 -30.34 -18.68 2.04
CA PRO A 26 -29.41 -17.65 1.61
C PRO A 26 -28.01 -17.91 2.19
N MET A 27 -26.98 -17.79 1.36
CA MET A 27 -25.58 -17.95 1.74
C MET A 27 -24.73 -16.82 1.20
N VAL A 28 -23.62 -16.53 1.87
CA VAL A 28 -22.53 -15.73 1.31
C VAL A 28 -21.56 -16.67 0.60
N PHE A 29 -21.29 -16.41 -0.67
CA PHE A 29 -20.33 -17.16 -1.47
C PHE A 29 -19.08 -16.32 -1.70
N GLY A 30 -17.90 -16.91 -1.51
CA GLY A 30 -16.62 -16.28 -1.75
C GLY A 30 -15.78 -17.04 -2.76
N LYS A 31 -15.11 -16.32 -3.66
CA LYS A 31 -14.14 -16.86 -4.61
C LYS A 31 -12.78 -16.19 -4.45
N LEU A 32 -11.74 -16.98 -4.23
CA LEU A 32 -10.35 -16.52 -4.15
C LEU A 32 -9.50 -17.20 -5.23
N TRP A 33 -8.90 -16.39 -6.08
CA TRP A 33 -7.92 -16.84 -7.07
C TRP A 33 -6.55 -16.93 -6.42
N MET A 34 -6.08 -18.15 -6.22
CA MET A 34 -4.76 -18.46 -5.69
C MET A 34 -3.79 -18.61 -6.86
N ARG A 35 -2.59 -18.02 -6.73
CA ARG A 35 -1.49 -18.19 -7.69
C ARG A 35 -0.39 -19.01 -7.03
N PHE A 36 0.17 -19.96 -7.76
CA PHE A 36 1.36 -20.72 -7.33
C PHE A 36 2.24 -21.01 -8.53
N THR A 37 3.51 -21.27 -8.27
CA THR A 37 4.47 -21.70 -9.30
C THR A 37 4.53 -23.22 -9.25
N GLY A 38 4.28 -23.87 -10.39
CA GLY A 38 4.42 -25.32 -10.50
C GLY A 38 5.88 -25.76 -10.43
N ASN A 39 6.11 -27.08 -10.31
CA ASN A 39 7.46 -27.66 -10.34
C ASN A 39 8.20 -27.40 -11.67
N ASP A 40 7.44 -27.09 -12.73
CA ASP A 40 7.88 -26.68 -14.06
C ASP A 40 8.24 -25.18 -14.16
N GLY A 41 8.15 -24.43 -13.05
CA GLY A 41 8.36 -22.99 -13.03
C GLY A 41 7.21 -22.17 -13.64
N GLN A 42 6.14 -22.82 -14.11
CA GLN A 42 5.03 -22.13 -14.78
C GLN A 42 4.02 -21.59 -13.75
N PRO A 43 3.52 -20.35 -13.92
CA PRO A 43 2.52 -19.78 -13.03
C PRO A 43 1.17 -20.44 -13.26
N ARG A 44 0.66 -21.13 -12.26
CA ARG A 44 -0.67 -21.76 -12.28
C ARG A 44 -1.63 -21.00 -11.38
N ARG A 45 -2.91 -21.04 -11.76
CA ARG A 45 -4.00 -20.43 -11.00
C ARG A 45 -4.98 -21.51 -10.61
N TRP A 46 -5.42 -21.49 -9.36
CA TRP A 46 -6.55 -22.29 -8.91
C TRP A 46 -7.51 -21.43 -8.11
N VAL A 47 -8.76 -21.89 -8.06
CA VAL A 47 -9.84 -21.16 -7.39
C VAL A 47 -10.18 -21.88 -6.11
N ARG A 48 -10.11 -21.16 -4.99
CA ARG A 48 -10.68 -21.60 -3.72
C ARG A 48 -12.04 -20.95 -3.55
N ASN A 49 -13.07 -21.79 -3.38
CA ASN A 49 -14.42 -21.35 -3.11
C ASN A 49 -14.72 -21.50 -1.61
N PHE A 50 -15.49 -20.57 -1.08
CA PHE A 50 -15.90 -20.52 0.31
C PHE A 50 -17.41 -20.25 0.38
N ARG A 51 -18.05 -20.76 1.42
CA ARG A 51 -19.49 -20.63 1.63
C ARG A 51 -19.74 -20.33 3.10
N TRP A 52 -20.55 -19.33 3.40
CA TRP A 52 -20.88 -18.96 4.78
C TRP A 52 -22.38 -18.77 4.93
N HIS A 53 -22.92 -18.98 6.13
CA HIS A 53 -24.29 -18.57 6.44
C HIS A 53 -24.41 -17.05 6.23
N ALA A 54 -25.39 -16.64 5.42
CA ALA A 54 -25.78 -15.23 5.36
C ALA A 54 -26.47 -14.79 6.65
N LYS A 55 -27.18 -15.73 7.29
CA LYS A 55 -27.83 -15.58 8.59
C LYS A 55 -27.85 -16.95 9.28
N ARG A 56 -27.19 -17.08 10.43
CA ARG A 56 -27.24 -18.27 11.29
C ARG A 56 -28.60 -18.39 11.97
N GLU A 57 -29.06 -19.62 12.19
CA GLU A 57 -30.34 -19.87 12.87
C GLU A 57 -30.28 -19.57 14.36
N ALA A 58 -29.15 -19.87 15.01
CA ALA A 58 -28.98 -19.73 16.46
C ALA A 58 -29.06 -18.27 16.94
N ASP A 59 -28.45 -17.32 16.23
CA ASP A 59 -28.27 -15.94 16.67
C ASP A 59 -28.49 -14.88 15.57
N GLY A 60 -28.81 -15.30 14.34
CA GLY A 60 -28.98 -14.38 13.23
C GLY A 60 -27.67 -13.80 12.69
N ALA A 61 -26.50 -14.23 13.16
CA ALA A 61 -25.22 -13.66 12.75
C ALA A 61 -24.81 -14.10 11.33
N CYS A 62 -24.10 -13.21 10.62
CA CYS A 62 -23.49 -13.53 9.34
C CYS A 62 -22.08 -14.10 9.55
N CYS A 63 -21.88 -15.39 9.25
CA CYS A 63 -20.62 -16.10 9.46
C CYS A 63 -19.42 -15.46 8.73
N TRP A 64 -19.64 -14.87 7.55
CA TRP A 64 -18.59 -14.18 6.80
C TRP A 64 -18.10 -12.92 7.54
N LEU A 65 -19.03 -12.15 8.10
CA LEU A 65 -18.70 -10.93 8.84
C LEU A 65 -17.99 -11.25 10.16
N VAL A 66 -18.51 -12.22 10.92
CA VAL A 66 -17.90 -12.67 12.18
C VAL A 66 -16.48 -13.17 11.94
N SER A 67 -16.28 -14.03 10.93
CA SER A 67 -14.94 -14.50 10.54
C SER A 67 -13.99 -13.36 10.20
N GLY A 68 -14.47 -12.31 9.52
CA GLY A 68 -13.68 -11.15 9.17
C GLY A 68 -13.27 -10.33 10.40
N LEU A 69 -14.18 -10.12 11.35
CA LEU A 69 -13.91 -9.40 12.59
C LEU A 69 -12.92 -10.16 13.48
N ASP A 70 -13.06 -11.48 13.61
CA ASP A 70 -12.11 -12.32 14.35
C ASP A 70 -10.71 -12.22 13.76
N GLU A 71 -10.58 -12.31 12.45
CA GLU A 71 -9.29 -12.21 11.77
C GLU A 71 -8.66 -10.82 11.94
N LEU A 72 -9.46 -9.75 11.86
CA LEU A 72 -8.99 -8.39 12.13
C LEU A 72 -8.54 -8.22 13.58
N SER A 73 -9.21 -8.85 14.55
CA SER A 73 -8.84 -8.78 15.96
C SER A 73 -7.50 -9.48 16.25
N ARG A 74 -7.17 -10.54 15.50
CA ARG A 74 -5.92 -11.29 15.63
C ARG A 74 -4.73 -10.61 14.95
N ARG A 75 -4.98 -9.78 13.94
CA ARG A 75 -3.93 -9.07 13.21
C ARG A 75 -3.49 -7.85 13.99
N VAL A 76 -2.21 -7.81 14.35
CA VAL A 76 -1.58 -6.57 14.83
C VAL A 76 -1.56 -5.58 13.66
N PHE A 77 -2.42 -4.56 13.72
CA PHE A 77 -2.40 -3.48 12.75
C PHE A 77 -1.11 -2.67 12.95
N VAL A 78 -0.19 -2.79 12.00
CA VAL A 78 0.97 -1.90 11.92
C VAL A 78 0.64 -0.84 10.88
N GLU A 79 0.52 0.41 11.34
CA GLU A 79 0.34 1.56 10.44
C GLU A 79 1.57 1.67 9.53
N THR A 80 1.41 1.23 8.29
CA THR A 80 2.45 1.30 7.26
C THR A 80 2.29 2.54 6.40
N ARG A 81 1.23 3.36 6.59
CA ARG A 81 1.14 4.68 5.95
C ARG A 81 2.14 5.61 6.60
N GLY A 82 3.22 5.86 5.87
CA GLY A 82 4.23 6.83 6.25
C GLY A 82 5.60 6.41 5.75
N ARG A 83 6.45 7.40 5.48
CA ARG A 83 7.88 7.15 5.23
C ARG A 83 8.45 6.49 6.48
N LYS A 84 9.12 5.33 6.36
CA LYS A 84 9.89 4.73 7.47
C LYS A 84 10.73 5.82 8.12
N LYS A 85 10.60 5.99 9.44
CA LYS A 85 11.45 6.93 10.18
C LYS A 85 12.90 6.51 9.96
N LEU A 86 13.71 7.39 9.39
CA LEU A 86 15.15 7.21 9.33
C LEU A 86 15.66 7.14 10.77
N CYS A 87 16.40 6.08 11.11
CA CYS A 87 17.04 5.92 12.41
C CYS A 87 18.30 6.80 12.45
N ILE A 88 18.11 8.12 12.39
CA ILE A 88 19.17 9.12 12.47
C ILE A 88 19.06 9.91 13.79
N PRO A 89 20.20 10.24 14.42
CA PRO A 89 20.30 11.14 15.56
C PRO A 89 19.56 12.47 15.33
N LYS A 90 19.09 13.11 16.41
CA LYS A 90 18.26 14.32 16.33
C LYS A 90 18.98 15.48 15.65
N ASP A 91 20.25 15.69 16.00
CA ASP A 91 21.14 16.70 15.42
C ASP A 91 21.34 16.51 13.91
N GLN A 92 21.55 15.28 13.45
CA GLN A 92 21.66 14.97 12.02
C GLN A 92 20.33 15.16 11.30
N ARG A 93 19.21 14.84 11.96
CA ARG A 93 17.86 15.04 11.42
C ARG A 93 17.57 16.53 11.18
N ASP A 94 17.94 17.38 12.12
CA ASP A 94 17.71 18.82 12.03
C ASP A 94 18.57 19.45 10.92
N LYS A 95 19.85 19.07 10.82
CA LYS A 95 20.74 19.45 9.70
C LYS A 95 20.18 19.01 8.36
N ARG A 96 19.74 17.76 8.26
CA ARG A 96 19.14 17.20 7.05
C ARG A 96 17.86 17.94 6.66
N LEU A 97 17.01 18.28 7.63
CA LEU A 97 15.78 19.01 7.38
C LEU A 97 16.06 20.44 6.87
N ALA A 98 17.09 21.10 7.41
CA ALA A 98 17.53 22.42 6.94
C ALA A 98 18.00 22.37 5.47
N LEU A 99 18.81 21.37 5.10
CA LEU A 99 19.25 21.15 3.72
C LEU A 99 18.07 20.84 2.79
N LEU A 100 17.14 19.99 3.21
CA LEU A 100 15.94 19.69 2.42
C LEU A 100 15.08 20.93 2.16
N ARG A 101 14.91 21.81 3.17
CA ARG A 101 14.20 23.08 3.01
C ARG A 101 14.93 24.03 2.07
N LYS A 102 16.26 24.10 2.13
CA LYS A 102 17.09 24.89 1.21
C LYS A 102 16.95 24.36 -0.23
N ARG A 103 17.08 23.05 -0.43
CA ARG A 103 16.91 22.38 -1.72
C ARG A 103 15.53 22.62 -2.32
N ALA A 104 14.46 22.56 -1.52
CA ALA A 104 13.10 22.84 -1.97
C ALA A 104 12.94 24.29 -2.46
N ARG A 105 13.53 25.26 -1.76
CA ARG A 105 13.54 26.67 -2.19
C ARG A 105 14.24 26.87 -3.53
N ILE A 106 15.39 26.21 -3.73
CA ILE A 106 16.11 26.28 -5.01
C ILE A 106 15.31 25.63 -6.14
N LEU A 107 14.75 24.44 -5.93
CA LEU A 107 13.90 23.81 -6.94
C LEU A 107 12.71 24.69 -7.34
N GLN A 108 12.10 25.37 -6.37
CA GLN A 108 11.02 26.30 -6.64
C GLN A 108 11.50 27.49 -7.48
N ARG A 109 12.67 28.09 -7.15
CA ARG A 109 13.30 29.17 -7.93
C ARG A 109 13.61 28.73 -9.35
N LEU A 110 14.24 27.56 -9.51
CA LEU A 110 14.59 26.98 -10.80
C LEU A 110 13.34 26.68 -11.64
N LYS A 111 12.28 26.20 -11.01
CA LYS A 111 10.97 26.03 -11.63
C LYS A 111 10.47 27.38 -12.20
N PHE A 112 10.49 28.45 -11.42
CA PHE A 112 10.06 29.78 -11.89
C PHE A 112 10.87 30.26 -13.10
N ILE A 113 12.20 30.14 -13.08
CA ILE A 113 13.06 30.56 -14.18
C ILE A 113 12.80 29.73 -15.44
N MET A 114 12.64 28.40 -15.30
CA MET A 114 12.36 27.53 -16.44
C MET A 114 11.00 27.79 -17.12
N PHE A 115 10.01 28.24 -16.35
CA PHE A 115 8.69 28.60 -16.88
C PHE A 115 8.58 30.05 -17.39
N ALA A 116 9.63 30.86 -17.22
CA ALA A 116 9.69 32.18 -17.83
C ALA A 116 9.82 32.11 -19.36
N GLU A 117 9.44 33.20 -20.04
CA GLU A 117 9.60 33.37 -21.48
C GLU A 117 11.07 33.27 -21.89
N ALA A 118 11.34 32.86 -23.13
CA ALA A 118 12.67 32.45 -23.57
C ALA A 118 13.72 33.58 -23.47
N ASP A 119 13.29 34.83 -23.59
CA ASP A 119 14.07 36.06 -23.45
C ASP A 119 14.36 36.44 -21.99
N GLN A 120 13.62 35.89 -21.02
CA GLN A 120 13.78 36.12 -19.58
C GLN A 120 14.52 34.96 -18.87
N ARG A 121 14.96 33.95 -19.62
CA ARG A 121 15.70 32.81 -19.06
C ARG A 121 17.15 33.16 -18.79
N GLU A 122 17.45 33.42 -17.54
CA GLU A 122 18.83 33.56 -17.04
C GLU A 122 19.53 32.20 -17.00
N VAL A 123 20.15 31.78 -18.12
CA VAL A 123 20.81 30.48 -18.25
C VAL A 123 21.91 30.28 -17.20
N ASP A 124 22.70 31.32 -16.91
CA ASP A 124 23.76 31.27 -15.91
C ASP A 124 23.22 30.99 -14.50
N GLU A 125 22.07 31.56 -14.16
CA GLU A 125 21.39 31.32 -12.89
C GLU A 125 20.89 29.87 -12.81
N ILE A 126 20.38 29.30 -13.91
CA ILE A 126 19.98 27.89 -13.97
C ILE A 126 21.19 26.98 -13.70
N VAL A 127 22.34 27.25 -14.33
CA VAL A 127 23.57 26.47 -14.13
C VAL A 127 24.04 26.58 -12.69
N ARG A 128 24.06 27.79 -12.13
CA ARG A 128 24.48 28.04 -10.73
C ARG A 128 23.57 27.30 -9.73
N LEU A 129 22.26 27.41 -9.90
CA LEU A 129 21.28 26.71 -9.05
C LEU A 129 21.37 25.19 -9.22
N GLY A 130 21.65 24.71 -10.44
CA GLY A 130 21.91 23.30 -10.73
C GLY A 130 23.10 22.74 -9.96
N SER A 131 24.23 23.45 -9.97
CA SER A 131 25.43 23.07 -9.18
C SER A 131 25.11 22.97 -7.70
N GLN A 132 24.40 23.96 -7.15
CA GLN A 132 24.00 23.96 -5.73
C GLN A 132 23.11 22.78 -5.36
N LEU A 133 22.31 22.26 -6.30
CA LEU A 133 21.46 21.09 -6.07
C LEU A 133 22.27 19.80 -5.96
N GLU A 134 23.34 19.65 -6.75
CA GLU A 134 24.25 18.49 -6.66
C GLU A 134 25.08 18.54 -5.38
N ASP A 135 25.63 19.70 -4.99
CA ASP A 135 26.35 19.85 -3.72
C ASP A 135 25.46 19.43 -2.53
N MET A 136 24.21 19.91 -2.53
CA MET A 136 23.24 19.54 -1.49
C MET A 136 22.85 18.07 -1.52
N LYS A 137 22.88 17.42 -2.69
CA LYS A 137 22.60 15.98 -2.81
C LYS A 137 23.71 15.17 -2.16
N GLU A 138 24.97 15.56 -2.32
CA GLU A 138 26.12 14.95 -1.63
C GLU A 138 26.03 15.17 -0.11
N GLU A 139 25.76 16.40 0.34
CA GLU A 139 25.60 16.69 1.77
C GLU A 139 24.45 15.88 2.41
N ILE A 140 23.31 15.73 1.73
CA ILE A 140 22.17 14.94 2.21
C ILE A 140 22.51 13.44 2.20
N ALA A 141 23.29 12.96 1.23
CA ALA A 141 23.71 11.57 1.18
C ALA A 141 24.50 11.19 2.44
N ASN A 142 25.38 12.08 2.91
CA ASN A 142 26.17 11.89 4.14
C ASN A 142 25.33 11.88 5.43
N LEU A 143 24.09 12.39 5.41
CA LEU A 143 23.19 12.48 6.56
C LEU A 143 22.10 11.40 6.61
N GLY A 144 22.34 10.24 5.98
CA GLY A 144 21.40 9.11 5.99
C GLY A 144 20.76 8.81 4.64
N GLY A 145 21.44 9.17 3.55
CA GLY A 145 21.08 8.78 2.19
C GLY A 145 20.04 9.68 1.50
N VAL A 146 20.06 9.61 0.17
CA VAL A 146 19.14 10.33 -0.73
C VAL A 146 18.01 9.41 -1.22
N PRO A 147 16.83 9.97 -1.56
CA PRO A 147 15.78 9.22 -2.24
C PRO A 147 16.29 8.54 -3.52
N LYS A 148 15.78 7.34 -3.82
CA LYS A 148 16.11 6.64 -5.08
C LYS A 148 15.83 7.47 -6.32
N SER A 149 14.80 8.33 -6.27
CA SER A 149 14.43 9.23 -7.38
C SER A 149 15.42 10.36 -7.64
N TRP A 150 16.49 10.50 -6.82
CA TRP A 150 17.55 11.50 -7.01
C TRP A 150 18.88 10.86 -7.47
N LYS A 151 18.93 9.52 -7.53
CA LYS A 151 20.00 8.80 -8.20
C LYS A 151 19.73 8.80 -9.69
#